data_AF-A0A7M5V8B4-F1
#
_entry.id   AF-A0A7M5V8B4-F1
#
_cell.length_a   1.000
_cell.length_b   1.000
_cell.length_c   1.000
_cell.angle_alpha   90.00
_cell.angle_beta   90.00
_cell.angle_gamma   90.00
#
_symmetry.space_group_name_H-M   'P 1'
#
loop_
_entity.id
_entity.type
_entity.pdbx_description
1 polymer ?
#
loop_
_entity_poly.entity_id
_entity_poly.type
_entity_poly.pdbx_seq_one_letter_code
_entity_poly.pdbx_strand_id
1 'polypeptide(L)'
;ERFTVDEDTENFTPHQTGIPVTSSTECLLHCGIGQCLNSLMENNTCYCTSDDFKSKKLSSTIPNTVFYQKSITKITPAPICYEAKGSGYATFNIPYDGRIKFFKLVHVYGYVSCATYHSRSKWGCSPITGPTVISTLITDNQNKVIVPAGTPSPYGSFNIPGANDMSDELVLHPDTPYEVEGNEEIRIWYGEDLFGADIDNEGRHCIHVYGQFC
;
A
#
# COMPACT_ATOMS: atom_id res chain seq x y z
N GLU A 1 32.58 44.15 -30.73
CA GLU A 1 33.53 43.63 -29.73
C GLU A 1 33.09 42.21 -29.33
N ARG A 2 34.08 41.30 -29.25
CA ARG A 2 34.22 40.08 -28.42
C ARG A 2 33.02 39.18 -28.05
N PHE A 3 33.14 37.90 -28.47
CA PHE A 3 33.08 36.60 -27.75
C PHE A 3 32.27 36.49 -26.43
N THR A 4 31.52 35.41 -26.10
CA THR A 4 31.84 33.95 -26.15
C THR A 4 30.61 33.02 -26.29
N VAL A 5 30.88 31.77 -26.70
CA VAL A 5 30.01 30.58 -26.84
C VAL A 5 30.10 29.69 -25.57
N ASP A 6 29.04 28.92 -25.27
CA ASP A 6 29.03 27.48 -24.87
C ASP A 6 27.55 27.00 -24.94
N GLU A 7 27.14 26.16 -25.90
CA GLU A 7 27.13 24.66 -25.91
C GLU A 7 26.46 24.08 -24.64
N ASP A 8 25.47 23.19 -24.63
CA ASP A 8 24.79 22.38 -25.64
C ASP A 8 23.52 21.80 -24.95
N THR A 9 22.44 21.59 -25.69
CA THR A 9 21.89 20.24 -25.92
C THR A 9 20.62 20.33 -26.76
N GLU A 10 20.58 19.38 -27.69
CA GLU A 10 19.85 19.42 -28.93
C GLU A 10 18.34 19.27 -28.78
N ASN A 11 17.70 19.91 -29.76
CA ASN A 11 16.31 19.78 -30.15
C ASN A 11 15.82 18.33 -30.23
N PHE A 12 14.65 18.07 -29.64
CA PHE A 12 13.66 17.22 -30.29
C PHE A 12 12.30 17.90 -30.22
N THR A 13 11.89 18.51 -31.32
CA THR A 13 10.52 18.94 -31.57
C THR A 13 9.76 17.84 -32.31
N PRO A 14 8.75 17.21 -31.70
CA PRO A 14 7.72 16.52 -32.47
C PRO A 14 6.65 17.54 -32.84
N HIS A 15 6.57 17.81 -34.13
CA HIS A 15 5.46 18.50 -34.77
C HIS A 15 4.11 17.95 -34.28
N GLN A 16 3.23 18.86 -33.86
CA GLN A 16 1.83 18.60 -33.59
C GLN A 16 1.11 18.09 -34.84
N THR A 17 0.33 17.01 -34.69
CA THR A 17 -1.08 16.90 -35.06
C THR A 17 -1.64 15.56 -34.57
N GLY A 18 -1.67 15.36 -33.25
CA GLY A 18 -2.41 14.26 -32.62
C GLY A 18 -3.79 14.75 -32.19
N ILE A 19 -4.85 14.02 -32.54
CA ILE A 19 -6.20 14.29 -32.03
C ILE A 19 -6.15 14.15 -30.50
N PRO A 20 -6.60 15.15 -29.72
CA PRO A 20 -6.69 15.02 -28.27
C PRO A 20 -7.63 13.87 -27.92
N VAL A 21 -7.20 12.96 -27.06
CA VAL A 21 -8.09 11.95 -26.48
C VAL A 21 -8.97 12.67 -25.48
N THR A 22 -10.29 12.65 -25.65
CA THR A 22 -11.25 13.47 -24.87
C THR A 22 -12.20 12.65 -23.99
N SER A 23 -12.17 11.32 -24.07
CA SER A 23 -13.00 10.46 -23.22
C SER A 23 -12.31 9.18 -22.71
N SER A 24 -12.78 8.66 -21.57
CA SER A 24 -12.34 7.37 -21.02
C SER A 24 -12.64 6.18 -21.94
N THR A 25 -13.68 6.26 -22.77
CA THR A 25 -14.01 5.23 -23.76
C THR A 25 -12.94 5.13 -24.85
N GLU A 26 -12.33 6.25 -25.23
CA GLU A 26 -11.20 6.26 -26.16
C GLU A 26 -9.95 5.65 -25.52
N CYS A 27 -9.68 5.92 -24.24
CA CYS A 27 -8.60 5.23 -23.51
C CYS A 27 -8.79 3.70 -23.52
N LEU A 28 -10.01 3.18 -23.34
CA LEU A 28 -10.31 1.74 -23.40
C LEU A 28 -10.04 1.12 -24.78
N LEU A 29 -10.43 1.79 -25.87
CA LEU A 29 -10.18 1.33 -27.24
C LEU A 29 -8.68 1.18 -27.53
N HIS A 30 -7.85 2.01 -26.89
CA HIS A 30 -6.42 2.11 -27.14
C HIS A 30 -5.56 1.29 -26.16
N CYS A 31 -6.07 0.89 -24.99
CA CYS A 31 -5.33 0.06 -24.02
C CYS A 31 -5.22 -1.44 -24.47
N GLY A 32 -5.80 -1.85 -25.61
CA GLY A 32 -5.73 -3.22 -26.14
C GLY A 32 -6.69 -4.20 -25.45
N ILE A 33 -7.49 -4.93 -26.22
CA ILE A 33 -8.50 -5.86 -25.70
C ILE A 33 -7.80 -6.94 -24.82
N GLY A 34 -8.14 -6.98 -23.54
CA GLY A 34 -7.63 -7.96 -22.57
C GLY A 34 -6.42 -7.52 -21.73
N GLN A 35 -5.85 -6.33 -21.94
CA GLN A 35 -4.70 -5.84 -21.14
C GLN A 35 -5.10 -4.87 -20.03
N CYS A 36 -6.29 -4.28 -20.12
CA CYS A 36 -6.75 -3.26 -19.20
C CYS A 36 -8.20 -3.51 -18.80
N LEU A 37 -8.41 -3.65 -17.49
CA LEU A 37 -9.73 -3.91 -16.91
C LEU A 37 -10.56 -2.62 -16.84
N ASN A 38 -9.90 -1.50 -16.52
CA ASN A 38 -10.48 -0.16 -16.48
C ASN A 38 -9.50 0.88 -17.01
N SER A 39 -10.03 2.00 -17.51
CA SER A 39 -9.22 3.17 -17.87
C SER A 39 -9.82 4.47 -17.36
N LEU A 40 -8.96 5.42 -17.03
CA LEU A 40 -9.31 6.75 -16.53
C LEU A 40 -8.52 7.81 -17.31
N MET A 41 -9.14 8.96 -17.55
CA MET A 41 -8.49 10.12 -18.15
C MET A 41 -8.38 11.24 -17.13
N GLU A 42 -7.15 11.69 -16.87
CA GLU A 42 -6.89 12.91 -16.10
C GLU A 42 -5.79 13.71 -16.79
N ASN A 43 -5.96 15.03 -16.92
CA ASN A 43 -4.95 15.94 -17.49
C ASN A 43 -4.35 15.43 -18.81
N ASN A 44 -5.20 14.99 -19.74
CA ASN A 44 -4.81 14.45 -21.04
C ASN A 44 -3.93 13.19 -21.00
N THR A 45 -3.93 12.50 -19.84
CA THR A 45 -3.18 11.28 -19.59
C THR A 45 -4.15 10.12 -19.36
N CYS A 46 -3.98 9.04 -20.12
CA CYS A 46 -4.73 7.81 -19.92
C CYS A 46 -4.01 6.94 -18.87
N TYR A 47 -4.75 6.52 -17.84
CA TYR A 47 -4.31 5.54 -16.85
C TYR A 47 -5.05 4.24 -17.13
N CYS A 48 -4.33 3.12 -17.15
CA CYS A 48 -4.97 1.81 -17.25
C CYS A 48 -4.63 0.95 -16.01
N THR A 49 -5.60 0.16 -15.53
CA THR A 49 -5.40 -0.83 -14.45
C THR A 49 -5.42 -2.24 -15.04
N SER A 50 -4.38 -3.04 -14.81
CA SER A 50 -4.31 -4.45 -15.19
C SER A 50 -4.15 -5.33 -13.95
N ASP A 51 -4.66 -6.56 -14.03
CA ASP A 51 -4.59 -7.55 -12.93
C ASP A 51 -3.16 -8.09 -12.70
N ASP A 52 -2.21 -7.79 -13.59
CA ASP A 52 -0.94 -8.53 -13.72
C ASP A 52 0.31 -7.87 -13.12
N PHE A 53 0.18 -6.92 -12.19
CA PHE A 53 1.22 -6.42 -11.25
C PHE A 53 2.67 -6.17 -11.75
N LYS A 54 2.94 -6.13 -13.06
CA LYS A 54 4.25 -5.81 -13.63
C LYS A 54 4.19 -4.42 -14.24
N SER A 55 5.00 -3.51 -13.71
CA SER A 55 5.15 -2.16 -14.25
C SER A 55 5.73 -2.22 -15.67
N LYS A 56 4.99 -1.72 -16.66
CA LYS A 56 5.52 -1.47 -18.01
C LYS A 56 5.15 -0.07 -18.47
N LYS A 57 6.15 0.78 -18.72
CA LYS A 57 5.98 1.99 -19.52
C LYS A 57 5.67 1.54 -20.95
N LEU A 58 4.40 1.55 -21.33
CA LEU A 58 4.01 1.30 -22.71
C LEU A 58 4.18 2.62 -23.48
N SER A 59 5.22 2.70 -24.31
CA SER A 59 5.32 3.77 -25.31
C SER A 59 4.23 3.54 -26.34
N SER A 60 3.34 4.51 -26.50
CA SER A 60 2.29 4.47 -27.51
C SER A 60 2.81 4.92 -28.87
N THR A 61 2.10 4.55 -29.94
CA THR A 61 2.35 5.02 -31.31
C THR A 61 1.85 6.47 -31.53
N ILE A 62 1.22 7.09 -30.53
CA ILE A 62 0.74 8.47 -30.54
C ILE A 62 1.78 9.39 -29.89
N PRO A 63 2.15 10.53 -30.51
CA PRO A 63 3.03 11.51 -29.90
C PRO A 63 2.44 12.07 -28.60
N ASN A 64 3.23 12.13 -27.54
CA ASN A 64 2.95 12.81 -26.26
C ASN A 64 1.97 12.14 -25.27
N THR A 65 1.63 10.86 -25.43
CA THR A 65 0.86 10.12 -24.40
C THR A 65 1.77 9.21 -23.58
N VAL A 66 1.88 9.45 -22.27
CA VAL A 66 2.66 8.64 -21.33
C VAL A 66 1.72 7.86 -20.42
N PHE A 67 1.77 6.52 -20.47
CA PHE A 67 1.01 5.67 -19.56
C PHE A 67 1.83 5.42 -18.28
N TYR A 68 1.25 5.71 -17.11
CA TYR A 68 1.79 5.31 -15.81
C TYR A 68 0.90 4.26 -15.17
N GLN A 69 1.45 3.06 -14.98
CA GLN A 69 0.80 2.00 -14.23
C GLN A 69 1.10 2.23 -12.75
N LYS A 70 0.10 2.69 -12.00
CA LYS A 70 0.21 2.86 -10.55
C LYS A 70 0.04 1.50 -9.87
N SER A 71 1.12 0.72 -9.85
CA SER A 71 1.14 -0.62 -9.26
C SER A 71 1.23 -0.58 -7.74
N ILE A 72 0.57 -1.52 -7.08
CA ILE A 72 0.86 -1.85 -5.68
C ILE A 72 2.16 -2.66 -5.67
N THR A 73 3.19 -2.16 -5.01
CA THR A 73 4.52 -2.79 -4.93
C THR A 73 4.54 -3.77 -3.77
N LYS A 74 5.03 -5.00 -4.00
CA LYS A 74 5.37 -5.92 -2.91
C LYS A 74 6.62 -5.40 -2.21
N ILE A 75 6.52 -5.05 -0.94
CA ILE A 75 7.61 -4.47 -0.16
C ILE A 75 8.46 -5.59 0.46
N THR A 76 7.82 -6.57 1.09
CA THR A 76 8.53 -7.67 1.74
C THR A 76 8.94 -8.76 0.74
N PRO A 77 10.24 -9.12 0.64
CA PRO A 77 10.69 -10.17 -0.28
C PRO A 77 10.26 -11.58 0.17
N ALA A 78 10.14 -11.80 1.48
CA ALA A 78 9.69 -13.04 2.11
C ALA A 78 8.59 -12.73 3.15
N PRO A 79 7.80 -13.73 3.61
CA PRO A 79 6.84 -13.49 4.67
C PRO A 79 7.53 -13.02 5.95
N ILE A 80 7.00 -11.97 6.56
CA ILE A 80 7.42 -11.50 7.90
C ILE A 80 6.35 -11.88 8.91
N CYS A 81 6.75 -12.12 10.15
CA CYS A 81 5.84 -12.60 11.18
C CYS A 81 5.87 -11.72 12.42
N TYR A 82 4.70 -11.42 12.95
CA TYR A 82 4.51 -10.73 14.22
C TYR A 82 3.71 -11.62 15.18
N GLU A 83 3.87 -11.38 16.46
CA GLU A 83 3.19 -12.09 17.54
C GLU A 83 2.17 -11.17 18.22
N ALA A 84 1.21 -11.79 18.91
CA ALA A 84 0.19 -11.05 19.64
C ALA A 84 0.67 -10.54 21.02
N LYS A 85 1.92 -10.87 21.41
CA LYS A 85 2.52 -10.53 22.70
C LYS A 85 4.05 -10.56 22.70
N GLY A 86 4.64 -10.00 23.76
CA GLY A 86 6.05 -10.17 24.11
C GLY A 86 6.99 -9.25 23.34
N SER A 87 6.52 -8.07 22.93
CA SER A 87 7.21 -7.17 22.01
C SER A 87 7.57 -7.86 20.68
N GLY A 88 6.66 -8.71 20.20
CA GLY A 88 6.85 -9.61 19.06
C GLY A 88 6.53 -8.96 17.73
N TYR A 89 6.91 -7.70 17.51
CA TYR A 89 6.66 -7.01 16.25
C TYR A 89 7.48 -7.59 15.09
N ALA A 90 6.95 -7.49 13.88
CA ALA A 90 7.72 -7.72 12.66
C ALA A 90 8.32 -6.41 12.15
N THR A 91 9.45 -6.46 11.46
CA THR A 91 10.06 -5.31 10.77
C THR A 91 10.15 -5.56 9.27
N PHE A 92 10.11 -4.48 8.50
CA PHE A 92 10.52 -4.45 7.09
C PHE A 92 11.06 -3.06 6.74
N ASN A 93 11.83 -2.98 5.66
CA ASN A 93 12.40 -1.73 5.18
C ASN A 93 11.67 -1.25 3.92
N ILE A 94 11.46 0.06 3.83
CA ILE A 94 10.95 0.70 2.62
C ILE A 94 12.00 0.59 1.50
N PRO A 95 11.62 0.20 0.27
CA PRO A 95 12.59 -0.06 -0.79
C PRO A 95 13.16 1.20 -1.45
N TYR A 96 12.44 2.33 -1.40
CA TYR A 96 12.82 3.59 -2.04
C TYR A 96 11.98 4.76 -1.49
N ASP A 97 12.50 5.98 -1.63
CA ASP A 97 11.85 7.22 -1.24
C ASP A 97 10.50 7.40 -1.93
N GLY A 98 9.54 8.03 -1.25
CA GLY A 98 8.27 8.42 -1.85
C GLY A 98 7.16 8.64 -0.85
N ARG A 99 5.92 8.45 -1.30
CA ARG A 99 4.73 8.57 -0.47
C ARG A 99 3.83 7.37 -0.65
N ILE A 100 3.38 6.77 0.46
CA ILE A 100 2.51 5.59 0.45
C ILE A 100 1.06 6.01 0.67
N LYS A 101 0.20 5.71 -0.32
CA LYS A 101 -1.25 5.96 -0.26
C LYS A 101 -2.00 4.96 0.61
N PHE A 102 -1.54 3.73 0.67
CA PHE A 102 -2.05 2.69 1.56
C PHE A 102 -1.07 1.54 1.66
N PHE A 103 -1.17 0.80 2.75
CA PHE A 103 -0.56 -0.50 2.91
C PHE A 103 -1.61 -1.58 2.66
N LYS A 104 -1.20 -2.66 1.99
CA LYS A 104 -1.99 -3.88 1.84
C LYS A 104 -1.21 -5.03 2.48
N LEU A 105 -1.81 -5.65 3.49
CA LEU A 105 -1.29 -6.82 4.16
C LEU A 105 -1.99 -8.05 3.57
N VAL A 106 -1.22 -9.08 3.25
CA VAL A 106 -1.74 -10.34 2.69
C VAL A 106 -1.35 -11.47 3.61
N HIS A 107 -2.35 -12.19 4.10
CA HIS A 107 -2.19 -13.37 4.93
C HIS A 107 -1.37 -14.43 4.20
N VAL A 108 -0.42 -15.06 4.89
CA VAL A 108 0.28 -16.25 4.39
C VAL A 108 -0.09 -17.46 5.24
N TYR A 109 0.14 -17.39 6.56
CA TYR A 109 -0.28 -18.42 7.52
C TYR A 109 -0.22 -17.88 8.95
N GLY A 110 -0.75 -18.66 9.90
CA GLY A 110 -0.76 -18.31 11.31
C GLY A 110 -2.01 -17.53 11.71
N TYR A 111 -1.99 -16.99 12.93
CA TYR A 111 -3.13 -16.29 13.51
C TYR A 111 -2.67 -15.43 14.71
N VAL A 112 -3.55 -14.56 15.16
CA VAL A 112 -3.47 -13.82 16.43
C VAL A 112 -4.77 -13.98 17.22
N SER A 113 -4.69 -13.80 18.54
CA SER A 113 -5.86 -13.74 19.43
C SER A 113 -5.57 -12.80 20.61
N CYS A 114 -6.56 -11.98 21.01
CA CYS A 114 -6.49 -11.12 22.20
C CYS A 114 -6.77 -11.84 23.53
N ALA A 115 -7.08 -13.13 23.49
CA ALA A 115 -7.21 -13.95 24.69
C ALA A 115 -7.19 -15.43 24.33
N THR A 116 -6.71 -16.26 25.25
CA THR A 116 -6.70 -17.73 25.08
C THR A 116 -8.09 -18.35 24.82
N TYR A 117 -9.17 -17.71 25.26
CA TYR A 117 -10.56 -18.17 25.07
C TYR A 117 -11.31 -17.44 23.95
N HIS A 118 -10.66 -16.51 23.25
CA HIS A 118 -11.23 -15.81 22.10
C HIS A 118 -10.96 -16.56 20.79
N SER A 119 -11.76 -16.25 19.78
CA SER A 119 -11.56 -16.78 18.43
C SER A 119 -10.26 -16.25 17.83
N ARG A 120 -9.50 -17.15 17.20
CA ARG A 120 -8.32 -16.82 16.41
C ARG A 120 -8.73 -16.01 15.18
N SER A 121 -7.98 -14.96 14.89
CA SER A 121 -8.15 -14.14 13.70
C SER A 121 -6.84 -13.89 12.96
N LYS A 122 -6.92 -13.21 11.81
CA LYS A 122 -5.74 -12.75 11.08
C LYS A 122 -5.37 -11.33 11.49
N TRP A 123 -6.35 -10.45 11.70
CA TRP A 123 -6.07 -9.00 11.78
C TRP A 123 -6.46 -8.33 13.09
N GLY A 124 -7.11 -9.01 14.03
CA GLY A 124 -7.56 -8.36 15.24
C GLY A 124 -8.19 -9.29 16.25
N CYS A 125 -9.30 -8.85 16.83
CA CYS A 125 -10.02 -9.67 17.78
C CYS A 125 -11.53 -9.56 17.60
N SER A 126 -12.17 -10.72 17.56
CA SER A 126 -13.61 -10.86 17.58
C SER A 126 -14.03 -11.41 18.95
N PRO A 127 -14.46 -10.54 19.89
CA PRO A 127 -14.95 -10.99 21.19
C PRO A 127 -16.22 -11.83 21.02
N ILE A 128 -16.48 -12.73 21.99
CA ILE A 128 -17.68 -13.58 22.02
C ILE A 128 -18.96 -12.73 21.90
N THR A 129 -18.94 -11.54 22.51
CA THR A 129 -19.99 -10.54 22.40
C THR A 129 -19.36 -9.20 22.03
N GLY A 130 -19.69 -8.67 20.86
CA GLY A 130 -19.23 -7.34 20.44
C GLY A 130 -18.86 -7.28 18.96
N PRO A 131 -18.57 -6.08 18.44
CA PRO A 131 -18.09 -5.93 17.08
C PRO A 131 -16.66 -6.46 16.96
N THR A 132 -16.35 -7.05 15.81
CA THR A 132 -14.98 -7.31 15.38
C THR A 132 -14.19 -6.01 15.31
N VAL A 133 -12.96 -6.02 15.83
CA VAL A 133 -12.03 -4.90 15.74
C VAL A 133 -10.74 -5.33 15.07
N ILE A 134 -10.09 -4.39 14.39
CA ILE A 134 -8.76 -4.59 13.82
C ILE A 134 -7.73 -4.13 14.84
N SER A 135 -6.82 -5.03 15.20
CA SER A 135 -5.72 -4.76 16.13
C SER A 135 -4.35 -4.93 15.48
N THR A 136 -4.30 -5.08 14.15
CA THR A 136 -3.04 -5.07 13.39
C THR A 136 -2.69 -3.65 13.01
N LEU A 137 -1.53 -3.20 13.48
CA LEU A 137 -1.06 -1.83 13.35
C LEU A 137 0.24 -1.81 12.55
N ILE A 138 0.45 -0.72 11.82
CA ILE A 138 1.74 -0.40 11.19
C ILE A 138 2.27 0.86 11.87
N THR A 139 3.51 0.80 12.34
CA THR A 139 4.16 1.90 13.05
C THR A 139 5.50 2.27 12.42
N ASP A 140 5.99 3.46 12.72
CA ASP A 140 7.40 3.79 12.49
C ASP A 140 8.31 3.04 13.49
N ASN A 141 9.62 3.27 13.39
CA ASN A 141 10.62 2.69 14.28
C ASN A 141 10.67 3.32 15.68
N GLN A 142 9.86 4.36 15.96
CA GLN A 142 9.58 4.87 17.30
C GLN A 142 8.23 4.38 17.84
N ASN A 143 7.61 3.37 17.21
CA ASN A 143 6.34 2.79 17.62
C ASN A 143 5.15 3.76 17.52
N LYS A 144 5.26 4.84 16.75
CA LYS A 144 4.14 5.73 16.45
C LYS A 144 3.29 5.11 15.34
N VAL A 145 1.99 4.98 15.59
CA VAL A 145 1.05 4.40 14.62
C VAL A 145 0.98 5.26 13.36
N ILE A 146 1.23 4.62 12.22
CA ILE A 146 1.07 5.16 10.86
C ILE A 146 -0.31 4.82 10.33
N VAL A 147 -0.69 3.53 10.42
CA VAL A 147 -2.03 3.05 10.08
C VAL A 147 -2.48 1.93 11.02
N PRO A 148 -3.80 1.76 11.26
CA PRO A 148 -4.92 2.59 10.79
C PRO A 148 -4.84 4.03 11.31
N ALA A 149 -5.40 4.97 10.55
CA ALA A 149 -5.46 6.36 10.97
C ALA A 149 -6.53 6.61 12.03
N GLY A 150 -6.37 7.69 12.79
CA GLY A 150 -7.24 8.06 13.91
C GLY A 150 -6.73 7.61 15.27
N THR A 151 -7.62 7.67 16.27
CA THR A 151 -7.27 7.34 17.66
C THR A 151 -7.60 5.88 17.96
N PRO A 152 -6.62 5.06 18.37
CA PRO A 152 -6.89 3.69 18.81
C PRO A 152 -7.71 3.67 20.10
N SER A 153 -8.37 2.54 20.36
CA SER A 153 -8.84 2.22 21.71
C SER A 153 -7.66 2.15 22.70
N PRO A 154 -7.91 2.11 24.02
CA PRO A 154 -6.85 1.91 25.02
C PRO A 154 -6.00 0.65 24.82
N TYR A 155 -6.50 -0.32 24.05
CA TYR A 155 -5.85 -1.59 23.75
C TYR A 155 -5.25 -1.63 22.33
N GLY A 156 -5.14 -0.49 21.64
CA GLY A 156 -4.52 -0.44 20.32
C GLY A 156 -5.40 -1.01 19.20
N SER A 157 -6.72 -1.00 19.35
CA SER A 157 -7.66 -1.53 18.35
C SER A 157 -8.49 -0.44 17.68
N PHE A 158 -8.91 -0.70 16.44
CA PHE A 158 -9.69 0.21 15.61
C PHE A 158 -10.97 -0.47 15.12
N ASN A 159 -12.06 0.30 15.13
CA ASN A 159 -13.27 -0.06 14.38
C ASN A 159 -13.14 0.54 12.97
N ILE A 160 -12.82 -0.31 12.00
CA ILE A 160 -12.66 0.09 10.60
C ILE A 160 -13.90 -0.38 9.83
N PRO A 161 -14.76 0.53 9.34
CA PRO A 161 -15.97 0.17 8.63
C PRO A 161 -15.69 -0.76 7.44
N GLY A 162 -16.36 -1.91 7.41
CA GLY A 162 -16.22 -2.90 6.35
C GLY A 162 -14.97 -3.79 6.44
N ALA A 163 -14.08 -3.56 7.42
CA ALA A 163 -12.98 -4.48 7.67
C ALA A 163 -13.46 -5.77 8.35
N ASN A 164 -12.82 -6.87 8.01
CA ASN A 164 -13.08 -8.19 8.56
C ASN A 164 -11.75 -8.76 9.06
N ASP A 165 -11.69 -9.17 10.32
CA ASP A 165 -10.46 -9.71 10.93
C ASP A 165 -10.06 -11.09 10.40
N MET A 166 -10.93 -11.73 9.62
CA MET A 166 -10.72 -13.04 8.98
C MET A 166 -10.41 -12.96 7.48
N SER A 167 -10.43 -11.79 6.85
CA SER A 167 -10.14 -11.65 5.42
C SER A 167 -8.72 -12.11 5.07
N ASP A 168 -8.48 -12.57 3.84
CA ASP A 168 -7.11 -12.91 3.40
C ASP A 168 -6.24 -11.67 3.19
N GLU A 169 -6.87 -10.50 3.08
CA GLU A 169 -6.20 -9.23 2.82
C GLU A 169 -6.76 -8.14 3.72
N LEU A 170 -5.88 -7.27 4.21
CA LEU A 170 -6.24 -6.07 4.96
C LEU A 170 -5.60 -4.86 4.28
N VAL A 171 -6.42 -3.90 3.87
CA VAL A 171 -5.96 -2.65 3.28
C VAL A 171 -6.17 -1.52 4.28
N LEU A 172 -5.10 -0.80 4.59
CA LEU A 172 -5.08 0.26 5.59
C LEU A 172 -4.61 1.56 4.95
N HIS A 173 -5.43 2.60 5.10
CA HIS A 173 -5.18 3.92 4.56
C HIS A 173 -4.73 4.88 5.68
N PRO A 174 -3.63 5.63 5.49
CA PRO A 174 -3.33 6.79 6.31
C PRO A 174 -4.27 7.95 5.95
N ASP A 175 -4.45 8.91 6.86
CA ASP A 175 -5.27 10.12 6.60
C ASP A 175 -4.72 10.96 5.44
N THR A 176 -3.39 10.96 5.29
CA THR A 176 -2.68 11.55 4.16
C THR A 176 -1.57 10.61 3.72
N PRO A 177 -1.15 10.63 2.44
CA PRO A 177 -0.09 9.73 1.98
C PRO A 177 1.16 9.88 2.85
N TYR A 178 1.60 8.76 3.44
CA TYR A 178 2.70 8.70 4.40
C TYR A 178 4.04 8.86 3.66
N GLU A 179 4.81 9.87 4.02
CA GLU A 179 6.14 10.12 3.47
C GLU A 179 7.11 9.06 3.98
N VAL A 180 7.93 8.52 3.08
CA VAL A 180 8.90 7.48 3.40
C VAL A 180 10.24 7.71 2.71
N GLU A 181 11.30 7.28 3.38
CA GLU A 181 12.65 7.23 2.83
C GLU A 181 13.09 5.79 2.55
N GLY A 182 13.98 5.61 1.57
CA GLY A 182 14.62 4.35 1.27
C GLY A 182 15.36 3.81 2.48
N ASN A 183 15.15 2.53 2.77
CA ASN A 183 15.60 1.81 3.96
C ASN A 183 14.96 2.22 5.29
N GLU A 184 13.96 3.11 5.31
CA GLU A 184 13.18 3.40 6.53
C GLU A 184 12.60 2.10 7.11
N GLU A 185 12.83 1.87 8.40
CA GLU A 185 12.29 0.71 9.12
C GLU A 185 10.85 0.99 9.53
N ILE A 186 9.96 0.08 9.14
CA ILE A 186 8.55 0.08 9.49
C ILE A 186 8.24 -1.21 10.26
N ARG A 187 7.33 -1.13 11.23
CA ARG A 187 6.96 -2.25 12.10
C ARG A 187 5.51 -2.66 11.92
N ILE A 188 5.25 -3.96 12.05
CA ILE A 188 3.90 -4.52 12.17
C ILE A 188 3.71 -4.98 13.61
N TRP A 189 2.67 -4.47 14.25
CA TRP A 189 2.33 -4.74 15.64
C TRP A 189 0.95 -5.36 15.78
N TYR A 190 0.78 -6.17 16.82
CA TYR A 190 -0.52 -6.38 17.43
C TYR A 190 -0.78 -5.29 18.48
N GLY A 191 -1.98 -4.72 18.52
CA GLY A 191 -2.30 -3.53 19.30
C GLY A 191 -2.02 -3.70 20.78
N GLU A 192 -2.56 -4.74 21.39
CA GLU A 192 -2.32 -5.00 22.82
C GLU A 192 -0.84 -5.24 23.14
N ASP A 193 -0.06 -5.83 22.24
CA ASP A 193 1.39 -5.99 22.40
C ASP A 193 2.10 -4.62 22.39
N LEU A 194 1.76 -3.77 21.43
CA LEU A 194 2.30 -2.41 21.33
C LEU A 194 2.03 -1.57 22.59
N PHE A 195 0.85 -1.74 23.20
CA PHE A 195 0.42 -0.97 24.38
C PHE A 195 0.65 -1.71 25.72
N GLY A 196 1.26 -2.90 25.71
CA GLY A 196 1.60 -3.66 26.91
C GLY A 196 0.40 -4.26 27.66
N ALA A 197 -0.65 -4.62 26.94
CA ALA A 197 -1.90 -5.20 27.43
C ALA A 197 -2.13 -6.63 26.90
N ASP A 198 -1.06 -7.42 26.79
CA ASP A 198 -0.95 -8.63 25.96
C ASP A 198 -0.77 -9.93 26.75
N ILE A 199 -1.05 -9.91 28.06
CA ILE A 199 -0.70 -11.01 28.98
C ILE A 199 -1.35 -12.35 28.61
N ASP A 200 -2.60 -12.32 28.14
CA ASP A 200 -3.40 -13.50 27.78
C ASP A 200 -3.49 -13.72 26.26
N ASN A 201 -2.74 -12.94 25.49
CA ASN A 201 -2.71 -13.05 24.05
C ASN A 201 -1.97 -14.30 23.58
N GLU A 202 -2.28 -14.72 22.36
CA GLU A 202 -1.58 -15.83 21.72
C GLU A 202 -1.52 -15.69 20.21
N GLY A 203 -0.61 -16.44 19.60
CA GLY A 203 -0.51 -16.58 18.17
C GLY A 203 0.65 -15.79 17.57
N ARG A 204 1.05 -16.29 16.41
CA ARG A 204 2.03 -15.71 15.52
C ARG A 204 1.43 -15.71 14.13
N HIS A 205 1.44 -14.56 13.47
CA HIS A 205 0.84 -14.35 12.17
C HIS A 205 1.88 -13.87 11.16
N CYS A 206 1.94 -14.54 10.02
CA CYS A 206 2.92 -14.28 8.98
C CYS A 206 2.25 -13.77 7.71
N ILE A 207 2.79 -12.68 7.17
CA ILE A 207 2.15 -11.88 6.12
C ILE A 207 3.15 -11.43 5.05
N HIS A 208 2.63 -11.02 3.90
CA HIS A 208 3.33 -10.14 2.98
C HIS A 208 2.81 -8.71 3.09
N VAL A 209 3.71 -7.75 2.95
CA VAL A 209 3.37 -6.32 2.92
C VAL A 209 3.53 -5.80 1.51
N TYR A 210 2.53 -5.05 1.08
CA TYR A 210 2.47 -4.32 -0.17
C TYR A 210 2.16 -2.85 0.12
N GLY A 211 2.60 -1.95 -0.75
CA GLY A 211 2.30 -0.52 -0.65
C GLY A 211 2.02 0.09 -2.01
N GLN A 212 1.05 1.01 -2.08
CA GLN A 212 0.84 1.80 -3.29
C GLN A 212 1.53 3.16 -3.14
N PHE A 213 2.56 3.39 -3.94
CA PHE A 213 3.29 4.66 -3.97
C PHE A 213 2.57 5.70 -4.84
N CYS A 214 2.77 6.98 -4.58
CA CYS A 214 2.19 8.09 -5.35
C CYS A 214 3.09 9.31 -5.48
#